data_AF-A0A0C2HD80-F1
#
_entry.id   AF-A0A0C2HD80-F1
#
_cell.length_a   1.000
_cell.length_b   1.000
_cell.length_c   1.000
_cell.angle_alpha   90.00
_cell.angle_beta   90.00
_cell.angle_gamma   90.00
#
_symmetry.space_group_name_H-M   'P 1'
#
loop_
_entity.id
_entity.type
_entity.pdbx_description
1 polymer ?
#
loop_
_entity_poly.entity_id
_entity_poly.type
_entity_poly.pdbx_seq_one_letter_code
_entity_poly.pdbx_strand_id
1 'polypeptide(L)'
;MKKFWLLMSFAMVLVLGACGGDSGGDSEEATDEATTEETTMEESTEEETEESTEESDSADAGDSELAQEAYQQNNCMSCHGEDLEGASGPALTDVGSRLSEDEIRTTIEEGGNGMPSGLVSDEEELDALVQWLSTQTGE
;
A
#
# COMPACT_ATOMS: atom_id res chain seq x y z
N MET A 1 2.34 30.61 36.63
CA MET A 1 2.45 32.00 36.11
C MET A 1 1.61 32.09 34.83
N LYS A 2 0.38 32.63 34.75
CA LYS A 2 0.14 34.02 34.26
C LYS A 2 1.43 34.62 33.62
N LYS A 3 1.49 35.06 32.37
CA LYS A 3 0.48 35.75 31.54
C LYS A 3 1.04 35.92 30.11
N PHE A 4 0.42 35.33 29.09
CA PHE A 4 0.59 35.71 27.69
C PHE A 4 -0.71 35.43 26.93
N TRP A 5 -1.65 36.38 27.05
CA TRP A 5 -2.95 36.40 26.39
C TRP A 5 -3.15 37.81 25.84
N LEU A 6 -4.08 37.96 24.88
CA LEU A 6 -4.68 39.22 24.39
C LEU A 6 -4.02 39.90 23.16
N LEU A 7 -4.82 39.96 22.09
CA LEU A 7 -4.68 40.69 20.81
C LEU A 7 -3.61 40.19 19.80
N MET A 8 -3.81 40.34 18.48
CA MET A 8 -4.80 41.16 17.76
C MET A 8 -5.46 40.45 16.55
N SER A 9 -6.71 40.81 16.26
CA SER A 9 -7.55 40.21 15.20
C SER A 9 -7.36 40.84 13.82
N PHE A 10 -7.49 40.04 12.75
CA PHE A 10 -8.11 40.43 11.46
C PHE A 10 -8.55 39.14 10.73
N ALA A 11 -9.84 38.78 10.67
CA ALA A 11 -10.91 39.34 9.83
C ALA A 11 -11.09 38.61 8.48
N MET A 12 -11.89 37.52 8.55
CA MET A 12 -12.98 37.20 7.62
C MET A 12 -12.88 37.70 6.16
N VAL A 13 -12.67 36.77 5.22
CA VAL A 13 -13.10 36.91 3.83
C VAL A 13 -13.90 35.67 3.45
N LEU A 14 -15.23 35.82 3.34
CA LEU A 14 -16.11 34.86 2.68
C LEU A 14 -16.23 35.25 1.21
N VAL A 15 -15.80 34.38 0.29
CA VAL A 15 -16.14 34.49 -1.14
C VAL A 15 -17.17 33.42 -1.47
N LEU A 16 -18.45 33.79 -1.39
CA LEU A 16 -19.53 33.05 -2.05
C LEU A 16 -19.71 33.65 -3.44
N GLY A 17 -19.07 33.04 -4.45
CA GLY A 17 -19.27 33.42 -5.85
C GLY A 17 -20.69 33.09 -6.31
N ALA A 18 -21.39 34.09 -6.84
CA ALA A 18 -22.78 33.95 -7.28
C ALA A 18 -22.91 33.53 -8.76
N CYS A 19 -24.13 33.19 -9.18
CA CYS A 19 -24.45 32.58 -10.47
C CYS A 19 -24.74 33.61 -11.59
N GLY A 20 -24.41 33.23 -12.84
CA GLY A 20 -24.83 33.89 -14.10
C GLY A 20 -23.71 34.63 -14.85
N GLY A 21 -23.61 34.60 -16.18
CA GLY A 21 -24.37 33.81 -17.18
C GLY A 21 -24.46 34.53 -18.54
N ASP A 22 -24.32 33.77 -19.66
CA ASP A 22 -24.50 34.21 -21.07
C ASP A 22 -23.40 35.17 -21.62
N SER A 23 -22.91 35.13 -22.88
CA SER A 23 -23.17 34.24 -24.04
C SER A 23 -22.02 34.29 -25.09
N GLY A 24 -21.95 33.31 -26.01
CA GLY A 24 -21.65 33.58 -27.44
C GLY A 24 -20.33 33.13 -28.11
N GLY A 25 -20.29 31.86 -28.59
CA GLY A 25 -19.59 31.44 -29.84
C GLY A 25 -18.06 31.18 -29.82
N ASP A 26 -17.48 30.37 -30.71
CA ASP A 26 -18.06 29.43 -31.72
C ASP A 26 -16.98 28.42 -32.25
N SER A 27 -17.39 27.46 -33.11
CA SER A 27 -16.59 26.45 -33.86
C SER A 27 -16.06 25.26 -33.02
N GLU A 28 -16.48 23.98 -33.21
CA GLU A 28 -16.47 23.08 -34.40
C GLU A 28 -15.06 22.56 -34.76
N GLU A 29 -14.78 21.28 -35.05
CA GLU A 29 -15.52 19.98 -35.06
C GLU A 29 -14.84 19.00 -34.05
N ALA A 30 -15.16 17.73 -33.76
CA ALA A 30 -16.15 16.68 -34.15
C ALA A 30 -16.42 15.80 -32.86
N THR A 31 -17.23 14.74 -32.70
CA THR A 31 -17.89 13.67 -33.51
C THR A 31 -16.94 12.61 -34.12
N ASP A 32 -17.19 11.30 -34.18
CA ASP A 32 -18.27 10.33 -33.83
C ASP A 32 -17.59 9.01 -33.31
N GLU A 33 -18.17 7.90 -32.81
CA GLU A 33 -19.54 7.38 -32.52
C GLU A 33 -19.42 6.25 -31.42
N ALA A 34 -20.48 5.52 -31.08
CA ALA A 34 -20.53 4.38 -30.13
C ALA A 34 -20.57 2.97 -30.80
N THR A 35 -21.01 1.92 -30.07
CA THR A 35 -21.09 0.46 -30.41
C THR A 35 -19.86 -0.33 -29.92
N THR A 36 -19.86 -1.35 -29.03
CA THR A 36 -20.84 -2.36 -28.53
C THR A 36 -20.80 -3.71 -29.27
N GLU A 37 -21.04 -4.80 -28.53
CA GLU A 37 -21.15 -6.24 -28.91
C GLU A 37 -19.89 -7.15 -29.00
N GLU A 38 -20.04 -8.30 -28.31
CA GLU A 38 -19.53 -9.67 -28.57
C GLU A 38 -18.01 -10.03 -28.64
N THR A 39 -17.60 -10.77 -27.61
CA THR A 39 -17.19 -12.20 -27.70
C THR A 39 -16.10 -12.66 -28.68
N THR A 40 -15.00 -13.19 -28.12
CA THR A 40 -14.54 -14.59 -28.36
C THR A 40 -13.51 -15.00 -27.28
N MET A 41 -13.59 -16.26 -26.81
CA MET A 41 -12.58 -16.89 -25.94
C MET A 41 -11.49 -17.55 -26.79
N GLU A 42 -10.23 -17.43 -26.38
CA GLU A 42 -9.23 -18.52 -26.23
C GLU A 42 -8.33 -18.03 -25.06
N GLU A 43 -8.34 -18.64 -23.87
CA GLU A 43 -7.71 -19.91 -23.50
C GLU A 43 -6.25 -20.05 -23.96
N SER A 44 -5.34 -20.00 -23.00
CA SER A 44 -4.05 -20.71 -23.00
C SER A 44 -3.59 -20.86 -21.55
N THR A 45 -3.83 -22.04 -20.98
CA THR A 45 -3.30 -22.45 -19.68
C THR A 45 -2.04 -23.27 -19.88
N GLU A 46 -0.89 -22.77 -19.44
CA GLU A 46 0.28 -23.54 -18.94
C GLU A 46 0.82 -22.66 -17.78
N GLU A 47 0.76 -23.06 -16.50
CA GLU A 47 1.55 -24.10 -15.80
C GLU A 47 3.06 -23.87 -15.89
N GLU A 48 3.63 -23.24 -14.85
CA GLU A 48 4.67 -23.75 -13.93
C GLU A 48 4.36 -23.03 -12.58
N THR A 49 4.09 -23.62 -11.42
CA THR A 49 4.24 -24.99 -10.86
C THR A 49 5.69 -25.45 -10.77
N GLU A 50 6.13 -25.80 -9.55
CA GLU A 50 7.55 -25.91 -9.11
C GLU A 50 8.24 -24.51 -9.10
N GLU A 51 8.95 -24.07 -8.06
CA GLU A 51 9.74 -24.81 -7.09
C GLU A 51 9.29 -24.55 -5.63
N SER A 52 8.62 -25.54 -5.02
CA SER A 52 8.45 -25.61 -3.56
C SER A 52 9.49 -26.60 -3.00
N THR A 53 10.68 -26.12 -2.63
CA THR A 53 11.69 -26.96 -1.96
C THR A 53 12.37 -26.23 -0.78
N GLU A 54 11.70 -26.28 0.37
CA GLU A 54 12.27 -26.73 1.65
C GLU A 54 13.69 -26.23 2.04
N GLU A 55 13.79 -25.12 2.78
CA GLU A 55 14.81 -24.91 3.85
C GLU A 55 14.22 -24.13 5.06
N SER A 56 12.92 -24.30 5.34
CA SER A 56 12.24 -23.66 6.49
C SER A 56 12.46 -24.43 7.80
N ASP A 57 13.70 -24.44 8.29
CA ASP A 57 14.07 -24.90 9.66
C ASP A 57 15.19 -24.05 10.30
N SER A 58 15.64 -22.97 9.65
CA SER A 58 16.65 -22.05 10.21
C SER A 58 16.56 -20.65 9.59
N ALA A 59 15.50 -19.91 9.92
CA ALA A 59 15.58 -18.45 9.95
C ALA A 59 16.65 -18.06 11.00
N ASP A 60 17.77 -17.47 10.59
CA ASP A 60 18.85 -17.17 11.53
C ASP A 60 18.42 -16.00 12.44
N ALA A 61 19.13 -15.85 13.57
CA ALA A 61 19.00 -14.65 14.39
C ALA A 61 19.39 -13.39 13.58
N GLY A 62 20.27 -13.53 12.58
CA GLY A 62 20.60 -12.50 11.60
C GLY A 62 19.40 -12.06 10.76
N ASP A 63 18.69 -13.00 10.11
CA ASP A 63 17.50 -12.68 9.29
C ASP A 63 16.41 -12.00 10.13
N SER A 64 16.21 -12.48 11.36
CA SER A 64 15.25 -11.90 12.32
C SER A 64 15.61 -10.47 12.73
N GLU A 65 16.90 -10.14 12.86
CA GLU A 65 17.39 -8.80 13.23
C GLU A 65 17.37 -7.85 12.01
N LEU A 66 17.72 -8.35 10.81
CA LEU A 66 17.62 -7.64 9.53
C LEU A 66 16.16 -7.29 9.18
N ALA A 67 15.23 -8.24 9.32
CA ALA A 67 13.80 -8.01 9.08
C ALA A 67 13.24 -6.90 9.97
N GLN A 68 13.64 -6.87 11.25
CA GLN A 68 13.25 -5.82 12.19
C GLN A 68 13.88 -4.46 11.86
N GLU A 69 15.13 -4.42 11.37
CA GLU A 69 15.74 -3.17 10.90
C GLU A 69 15.02 -2.66 9.63
N ALA A 70 14.81 -3.52 8.64
CA ALA A 70 14.08 -3.20 7.40
C ALA A 70 12.63 -2.74 7.67
N TYR A 71 11.92 -3.37 8.61
CA TYR A 71 10.56 -2.98 9.03
C TYR A 71 10.51 -1.55 9.58
N GLN A 72 11.56 -1.14 10.31
CA GLN A 72 11.70 0.22 10.84
C GLN A 72 12.16 1.22 9.77
N GLN A 73 13.21 0.88 9.00
CA GLN A 73 13.79 1.75 7.97
C GLN A 73 12.79 2.07 6.86
N ASN A 74 12.05 1.07 6.38
CA ASN A 74 11.06 1.21 5.31
C ASN A 74 9.69 1.70 5.83
N ASN A 75 9.67 2.24 7.07
CA ASN A 75 8.57 2.97 7.71
C ASN A 75 7.28 2.16 7.96
N CYS A 76 7.31 0.83 7.83
CA CYS A 76 6.16 -0.07 7.94
C CYS A 76 5.36 0.13 9.24
N MET A 77 6.07 0.33 10.36
CA MET A 77 5.49 0.64 11.67
C MET A 77 4.53 1.85 11.69
N SER A 78 4.70 2.83 10.79
CA SER A 78 3.81 4.00 10.69
C SER A 78 2.38 3.63 10.28
N CYS A 79 2.22 2.50 9.59
CA CYS A 79 0.93 1.96 9.16
C CYS A 79 0.52 0.73 9.97
N HIS A 80 1.46 -0.15 10.32
CA HIS A 80 1.17 -1.48 10.88
C HIS A 80 1.52 -1.63 12.38
N GLY A 81 1.96 -0.56 13.05
CA GLY A 81 2.28 -0.58 14.49
C GLY A 81 3.73 -0.96 14.79
N GLU A 82 4.21 -0.66 16.00
CA GLU A 82 5.58 -1.03 16.42
C GLU A 82 5.62 -2.55 16.69
N ASP A 83 4.62 -3.06 17.43
CA ASP A 83 4.44 -4.48 17.78
C ASP A 83 3.55 -5.24 16.75
N LEU A 84 3.57 -4.86 15.47
CA LEU A 84 2.69 -5.38 14.39
C LEU A 84 1.16 -5.25 14.63
N GLU A 85 0.76 -4.48 15.64
CA GLU A 85 -0.61 -4.40 16.18
C GLU A 85 -1.67 -3.78 15.23
N GLY A 86 -1.23 -3.14 14.14
CA GLY A 86 -2.05 -2.36 13.22
C GLY A 86 -2.28 -0.91 13.69
N ALA A 87 -2.32 0.04 12.75
CA ALA A 87 -2.58 1.44 13.05
C ALA A 87 -3.42 2.14 11.96
N SER A 88 -2.83 2.43 10.81
CA SER A 88 -3.52 2.94 9.61
C SER A 88 -3.75 1.85 8.57
N GLY A 89 -2.87 0.85 8.52
CA GLY A 89 -3.07 -0.45 7.90
C GLY A 89 -3.51 -1.51 8.93
N PRO A 90 -3.87 -2.72 8.47
CA PRO A 90 -4.25 -3.84 9.33
C PRO A 90 -3.09 -4.32 10.22
N ALA A 91 -3.42 -5.07 11.28
CA ALA A 91 -2.43 -5.83 12.04
C ALA A 91 -1.71 -6.86 11.14
N LEU A 92 -0.47 -7.18 11.50
CA LEU A 92 0.36 -8.19 10.83
C LEU A 92 0.75 -9.35 11.76
N THR A 93 0.32 -9.34 13.03
CA THR A 93 0.60 -10.40 14.02
C THR A 93 0.17 -11.81 13.60
N ASP A 94 -0.78 -11.92 12.67
CA ASP A 94 -1.34 -13.15 12.12
C ASP A 94 -1.20 -13.27 10.58
N VAL A 95 -0.35 -12.45 9.94
CA VAL A 95 -0.28 -12.39 8.47
C VAL A 95 0.18 -13.69 7.81
N GLY A 96 1.12 -14.42 8.43
CA GLY A 96 1.56 -15.74 7.98
C GLY A 96 0.52 -16.86 8.15
N SER A 97 -0.58 -16.60 8.87
CA SER A 97 -1.78 -17.46 8.86
C SER A 97 -2.86 -17.01 7.86
N ARG A 98 -2.61 -15.94 7.10
CA ARG A 98 -3.54 -15.36 6.12
C ARG A 98 -3.03 -15.33 4.68
N LEU A 99 -1.71 -15.31 4.47
CA LEU A 99 -1.03 -15.17 3.18
C LEU A 99 0.20 -16.10 3.12
N SER A 100 0.59 -16.56 1.92
CA SER A 100 1.90 -17.20 1.68
C SER A 100 3.05 -16.19 1.67
N GLU A 101 4.28 -16.68 1.65
CA GLU A 101 5.49 -15.86 1.46
C GLU A 101 5.44 -15.08 0.13
N ASP A 102 5.03 -15.73 -0.97
CA ASP A 102 4.85 -15.08 -2.28
C ASP A 102 3.78 -13.99 -2.24
N GLU A 103 2.66 -14.24 -1.54
CA GLU A 103 1.58 -13.25 -1.39
C GLU A 103 2.03 -12.05 -0.53
N ILE A 104 2.83 -12.29 0.52
CA ILE A 104 3.44 -11.23 1.34
C ILE A 104 4.45 -10.42 0.51
N ARG A 105 5.37 -11.08 -0.21
CA ARG A 105 6.34 -10.46 -1.11
C ARG A 105 5.65 -9.58 -2.15
N THR A 106 4.72 -10.16 -2.90
CA THR A 106 3.93 -9.45 -3.92
C THR A 106 3.20 -8.24 -3.33
N THR A 107 2.62 -8.37 -2.13
CA THR A 107 1.94 -7.26 -1.45
C THR A 107 2.90 -6.13 -1.06
N ILE A 108 4.15 -6.43 -0.66
CA ILE A 108 5.17 -5.42 -0.32
C ILE A 108 5.69 -4.72 -1.59
N GLU A 109 5.89 -5.47 -2.67
CA GLU A 109 6.38 -4.94 -3.95
C GLU A 109 5.33 -4.08 -4.67
N GLU A 110 4.13 -4.63 -4.92
CA GLU A 110 3.05 -3.93 -5.64
C GLU A 110 2.25 -2.96 -4.76
N GLY A 111 2.32 -3.11 -3.44
CA GLY A 111 1.50 -2.36 -2.50
C GLY A 111 0.01 -2.75 -2.57
N GLY A 112 -0.87 -1.80 -2.25
CA GLY A 112 -2.32 -1.98 -2.42
C GLY A 112 -3.15 -1.53 -1.22
N ASN A 113 -4.44 -1.29 -1.44
CA ASN A 113 -5.42 -0.88 -0.43
C ASN A 113 -4.99 0.32 0.47
N GLY A 114 -4.11 1.20 -0.05
CA GLY A 114 -3.56 2.35 0.67
C GLY A 114 -2.10 2.21 1.11
N MET A 115 -1.53 0.99 1.07
CA MET A 115 -0.09 0.79 1.17
C MET A 115 0.58 1.15 -0.16
N PRO A 116 1.68 1.92 -0.18
CA PRO A 116 2.43 2.23 -1.39
C PRO A 116 3.29 1.05 -1.85
N SER A 117 3.49 0.94 -3.17
CA SER A 117 4.40 0.00 -3.85
C SER A 117 5.88 0.35 -3.64
N GLY A 118 6.76 -0.65 -3.66
CA GLY A 118 8.21 -0.44 -3.71
C GLY A 118 8.78 0.24 -2.46
N LEU A 119 8.23 -0.08 -1.29
CA LEU A 119 8.71 0.42 0.01
C LEU A 119 10.12 -0.09 0.35
N VAL A 120 10.39 -1.35 0.00
CA VAL A 120 11.69 -2.00 0.15
C VAL A 120 12.37 -1.96 -1.22
N SER A 121 13.67 -1.65 -1.26
CA SER A 121 14.44 -1.52 -2.52
C SER A 121 15.69 -2.40 -2.57
N ASP A 122 15.98 -3.11 -1.48
CA ASP A 122 17.02 -4.12 -1.39
C ASP A 122 16.36 -5.51 -1.24
N GLU A 123 16.86 -6.52 -1.95
CA GLU A 123 16.23 -7.85 -1.92
C GLU A 123 16.58 -8.63 -0.64
N GLU A 124 17.73 -8.37 -0.01
CA GLU A 124 18.10 -9.02 1.25
C GLU A 124 17.20 -8.52 2.40
N GLU A 125 16.86 -7.23 2.40
CA GLU A 125 15.82 -6.67 3.28
C GLU A 125 14.41 -7.24 2.99
N LEU A 126 14.08 -7.49 1.72
CA LEU A 126 12.76 -7.96 1.30
C LEU A 126 12.55 -9.44 1.66
N ASP A 127 13.50 -10.32 1.36
CA ASP A 127 13.41 -11.74 1.73
C ASP A 127 13.36 -11.92 3.25
N ALA A 128 14.19 -11.19 4.00
CA ALA A 128 14.15 -11.22 5.47
C ALA A 128 12.78 -10.74 6.00
N LEU A 129 12.21 -9.66 5.46
CA LEU A 129 10.88 -9.18 5.82
C LEU A 129 9.78 -10.21 5.52
N VAL A 130 9.83 -10.84 4.35
CA VAL A 130 8.83 -11.82 3.90
C VAL A 130 8.86 -13.06 4.79
N GLN A 131 10.05 -13.63 5.01
CA GLN A 131 10.23 -14.81 5.86
C GLN A 131 9.91 -14.52 7.32
N TRP A 132 10.25 -13.34 7.84
CA TRP A 132 9.84 -12.97 9.20
C TRP A 132 8.32 -12.86 9.32
N LEU A 133 7.66 -12.16 8.39
CA LEU A 133 6.21 -11.98 8.41
C LEU A 133 5.43 -13.29 8.20
N SER A 134 5.98 -14.28 7.47
CA SER A 134 5.37 -15.60 7.31
C SER A 134 5.34 -16.42 8.61
N THR A 135 6.24 -16.15 9.57
CA THR A 135 6.20 -16.79 10.91
C THR A 135 5.11 -16.19 11.82
N GLN A 136 4.59 -14.99 11.50
CA GLN A 136 3.63 -14.28 12.33
C GLN A 136 2.22 -14.88 12.20
N THR A 137 1.89 -15.82 13.10
CA THR A 137 0.72 -16.70 13.00
C THR A 137 -0.38 -16.45 14.05
N GLY A 138 -0.17 -15.50 14.97
CA GLY A 138 -1.16 -15.04 15.96
C GLY A 138 -1.29 -15.92 17.20
N GLU A 139 -0.65 -15.50 18.30
CA GLU A 139 -0.73 -16.10 19.65
C GLU A 139 -1.80 -15.47 20.57
#